data_AF-A0A8T5TA38-F1
#
_entry.id   AF-A0A8T5TA38-F1
#
_cell.length_a   1.000
_cell.length_b   1.000
_cell.length_c   1.000
_cell.angle_alpha   90.00
_cell.angle_beta   90.00
_cell.angle_gamma   90.00
#
_symmetry.space_group_name_H-M   'P 1'
#
loop_
_entity.id
_entity.type
_entity.pdbx_description
1 polymer ?
#
loop_
_entity_poly.entity_id
_entity_poly.type
_entity_poly.pdbx_seq_one_letter_code
_entity_poly.pdbx_strand_id
1 'polypeptide(L)'
;MKVKETDIVNIVIAGTAGQGVITLKRLIEFAAQKSGVERVFGSEMHGLAQREGAITSHTRYQKKIFKDERRNLQSPLICYGDADIFICLEPVEALRRGIFASQKTTFVLNEHDIPGVMITADLEAYPPLDKIVEILKEYSNDIHTINATKICLNNFNSNLMVNIFMLGYAIPTGKLPFINVEHYEEVIKEWLRDPDINIKALHLGIEEGNKVNYI
;
A
#
# COMPACT_ATOMS: atom_id res chain seq x y z
N MET A 1 -14.90 1.81 -12.65
CA MET A 1 -16.08 0.95 -12.36
C MET A 1 -16.48 1.20 -10.91
N LYS A 2 -17.77 1.42 -10.58
CA LYS A 2 -18.20 1.67 -9.18
C LYS A 2 -18.10 0.38 -8.36
N VAL A 3 -17.28 0.37 -7.31
CA VAL A 3 -17.18 -0.74 -6.34
C VAL A 3 -18.48 -0.83 -5.54
N LYS A 4 -19.09 -2.01 -5.47
CA LYS A 4 -20.30 -2.24 -4.66
C LYS A 4 -19.90 -2.50 -3.22
N GLU A 5 -20.76 -2.18 -2.26
CA GLU A 5 -20.49 -2.46 -0.84
C GLU A 5 -20.25 -3.95 -0.53
N THR A 6 -20.77 -4.84 -1.38
CA THR A 6 -20.60 -6.30 -1.25
C THR A 6 -19.31 -6.83 -1.87
N ASP A 7 -18.61 -6.01 -2.66
CA ASP A 7 -17.37 -6.42 -3.30
C ASP A 7 -16.24 -6.50 -2.25
N ILE A 8 -15.29 -7.40 -2.49
CA ILE A 8 -14.10 -7.55 -1.65
C ILE A 8 -13.03 -6.63 -2.23
N VAL A 9 -12.45 -5.78 -1.37
CA VAL A 9 -11.30 -4.95 -1.70
C VAL A 9 -10.04 -5.66 -1.23
N ASN A 10 -9.07 -5.83 -2.12
CA ASN A 10 -7.82 -6.53 -1.91
C ASN A 10 -6.64 -5.58 -2.04
N ILE A 11 -5.91 -5.38 -0.94
CA ILE A 11 -4.77 -4.46 -0.85
C ILE A 11 -3.51 -5.29 -0.61
N VAL A 12 -2.50 -5.08 -1.45
CA VAL A 12 -1.15 -5.55 -1.19
C VAL A 12 -0.29 -4.37 -0.78
N ILE A 13 0.45 -4.51 0.31
CA ILE A 13 1.48 -3.55 0.71
C ILE A 13 2.81 -4.27 0.65
N ALA A 14 3.75 -3.70 -0.10
CA ALA A 14 5.05 -4.29 -0.36
C ALA A 14 6.17 -3.30 0.01
N GLY A 15 7.24 -3.82 0.58
CA GLY A 15 8.40 -3.03 0.96
C GLY A 15 9.42 -3.88 1.72
N THR A 16 10.40 -3.23 2.32
CA THR A 16 11.44 -3.88 3.10
C THR A 16 11.25 -3.68 4.61
N ALA A 17 11.97 -4.46 5.41
CA ALA A 17 11.98 -4.33 6.86
C ALA A 17 12.31 -2.90 7.31
N GLY A 18 11.48 -2.35 8.20
CA GLY A 18 11.65 -1.00 8.76
C GLY A 18 10.87 0.11 8.05
N GLN A 19 10.31 -0.13 6.86
CA GLN A 19 9.53 0.89 6.13
C GLN A 19 8.10 1.09 6.67
N GLY A 20 7.66 0.29 7.65
CA GLY A 20 6.33 0.44 8.25
C GLY A 20 5.18 -0.22 7.46
N VAL A 21 5.48 -1.27 6.68
CA VAL A 21 4.48 -2.09 5.95
C VAL A 21 3.37 -2.60 6.89
N ILE A 22 3.74 -3.20 8.03
CA ILE A 22 2.78 -3.74 9.01
C ILE A 22 1.99 -2.62 9.70
N THR A 23 2.63 -1.47 9.97
CA THR A 23 1.96 -0.29 10.53
C THR A 23 0.88 0.20 9.59
N LEU A 24 1.20 0.33 8.30
CA LEU A 24 0.27 0.76 7.27
C LEU A 24 -0.89 -0.22 7.11
N LYS A 25 -0.60 -1.53 7.05
CA LYS A 25 -1.60 -2.61 7.05
C LYS A 25 -2.63 -2.42 8.18
N ARG A 26 -2.14 -2.36 9.43
CA ARG A 26 -3.00 -2.22 10.62
C ARG A 26 -3.82 -0.94 10.60
N LEU A 27 -3.22 0.16 10.14
CA LEU A 27 -3.90 1.44 10.07
C LEU A 27 -5.07 1.41 9.09
N ILE A 28 -4.89 0.78 7.92
CA ILE A 28 -5.98 0.57 6.95
C ILE A 28 -7.07 -0.33 7.56
N GLU A 29 -6.68 -1.41 8.23
CA GLU A 29 -7.62 -2.35 8.84
C GLU A 29 -8.48 -1.72 9.93
N PHE A 30 -7.86 -0.93 10.82
CA PHE A 30 -8.59 -0.21 11.87
C PHE A 30 -9.44 0.93 11.31
N ALA A 31 -8.98 1.61 10.26
CA ALA A 31 -9.78 2.64 9.59
C ALA A 31 -11.00 2.02 8.90
N ALA A 32 -10.82 0.86 8.27
CA ALA A 32 -11.92 0.07 7.71
C ALA A 32 -12.94 -0.31 8.80
N GLN A 33 -12.49 -0.85 9.93
CA GLN A 33 -13.36 -1.18 11.05
C GLN A 33 -14.15 0.04 11.56
N LYS A 34 -13.48 1.18 11.78
CA LYS A 34 -14.12 2.43 12.20
C LYS A 34 -15.14 2.95 11.19
N SER A 35 -14.88 2.76 9.89
CA SER A 35 -15.82 3.12 8.83
C SER A 35 -17.06 2.23 8.77
N GLY A 36 -17.19 1.24 9.65
CA GLY A 36 -18.32 0.32 9.70
C GLY A 36 -18.30 -0.70 8.58
N VAL A 37 -17.11 -1.13 8.15
CA VAL A 37 -16.92 -2.32 7.30
C VAL A 37 -17.23 -3.56 8.14
N GLU A 38 -18.07 -4.44 7.61
CA GLU A 38 -18.56 -5.62 8.35
C GLU A 38 -17.53 -6.76 8.42
N ARG A 39 -16.56 -6.81 7.51
CA ARG A 39 -15.51 -7.84 7.54
C ARG A 39 -14.16 -7.34 7.06
N VAL A 40 -13.12 -7.61 7.85
CA VAL A 40 -11.73 -7.26 7.56
C VAL A 40 -10.85 -8.46 7.90
N PHE A 41 -9.92 -8.82 7.00
CA PHE A 41 -8.88 -9.80 7.26
C PHE A 41 -7.52 -9.24 6.84
N GLY A 42 -6.51 -9.62 7.60
CA GLY A 42 -5.13 -9.27 7.33
C GLY A 42 -4.22 -10.50 7.37
N SER A 43 -3.19 -10.51 6.54
CA SER A 43 -2.05 -11.40 6.68
C SER A 43 -0.75 -10.70 6.33
N GLU A 44 0.34 -11.18 6.87
CA GLU A 44 1.67 -10.67 6.61
C GLU A 44 2.63 -11.84 6.45
N MET A 45 3.46 -11.76 5.42
CA MET A 45 4.62 -12.61 5.27
C MET A 45 5.83 -11.73 5.53
N HIS A 46 6.50 -11.99 6.66
CA HIS A 46 7.78 -11.39 6.98
C HIS A 46 8.86 -12.46 6.84
N GLY A 47 9.92 -12.14 6.11
CA GLY A 47 11.13 -12.97 6.12
C GLY A 47 11.74 -13.01 7.54
N LEU A 48 12.47 -14.09 7.84
CA LEU A 48 13.32 -14.16 9.05
C LEU A 48 14.63 -13.38 8.89
N ALA A 49 14.83 -12.69 7.77
CA ALA A 49 16.00 -11.90 7.50
C ALA A 49 16.11 -10.73 8.49
N GLN A 50 17.28 -10.58 9.13
CA GLN A 50 17.52 -9.56 10.16
C GLN A 50 17.63 -8.13 9.60
N ARG A 51 17.92 -7.95 8.30
CA ARG A 51 17.94 -6.67 7.58
C ARG A 51 17.49 -6.87 6.12
N GLU A 52 16.88 -5.84 5.53
CA GLU A 52 16.53 -5.78 4.09
C GLU A 52 15.62 -6.92 3.59
N GLY A 53 14.95 -7.63 4.51
CA GLY A 53 14.00 -8.67 4.14
C GLY A 53 12.79 -8.08 3.43
N ALA A 54 12.39 -8.68 2.31
CA ALA A 54 11.12 -8.46 1.66
C ALA A 54 9.96 -8.70 2.63
N ILE A 55 9.09 -7.69 2.78
CA ILE A 55 7.86 -7.78 3.56
C ILE A 55 6.68 -7.56 2.61
N THR A 56 5.72 -8.46 2.71
CA THR A 56 4.46 -8.33 1.99
C THR A 56 3.32 -8.52 2.97
N SER A 57 2.39 -7.59 3.00
CA SER A 57 1.14 -7.75 3.74
C SER A 57 -0.05 -7.65 2.82
N HIS A 58 -1.07 -8.42 3.17
CA HIS A 58 -2.36 -8.43 2.53
C HIS A 58 -3.38 -7.87 3.51
N THR A 59 -4.19 -6.93 3.04
CA THR A 59 -5.39 -6.48 3.74
C THR A 59 -6.56 -6.68 2.80
N ARG A 60 -7.62 -7.28 3.33
CA ARG A 60 -8.84 -7.57 2.57
C ARG A 60 -10.03 -7.10 3.37
N TYR A 61 -10.98 -6.44 2.74
CA TYR A 61 -12.19 -6.04 3.43
C TYR A 61 -13.44 -6.06 2.55
N GLN A 62 -14.58 -6.21 3.20
CA GLN A 62 -15.90 -6.25 2.58
C GLN A 62 -16.85 -5.38 3.40
N LYS A 63 -17.36 -4.30 2.79
CA LYS A 63 -18.17 -3.30 3.49
C LYS A 63 -19.49 -3.89 4.00
N LYS A 64 -20.18 -4.67 3.18
CA LYS A 64 -21.42 -5.38 3.51
C LYS A 64 -21.33 -6.86 3.20
N ILE A 65 -21.71 -7.71 4.15
CA ILE A 65 -21.76 -9.16 3.96
C ILE A 65 -23.11 -9.60 3.36
N PHE A 66 -23.08 -10.65 2.56
CA PHE A 66 -24.25 -11.39 2.12
C PHE A 66 -24.82 -12.24 3.26
N LYS A 67 -26.12 -12.54 3.18
CA LYS A 67 -26.77 -13.56 4.02
C LYS A 67 -26.20 -14.97 3.78
N ASP A 68 -25.78 -15.26 2.56
CA ASP A 68 -25.09 -16.50 2.23
C ASP A 68 -23.61 -16.36 2.54
N GLU A 69 -23.18 -17.04 3.59
CA GLU A 69 -21.85 -16.95 4.18
C GLU A 69 -20.73 -17.37 3.20
N ARG A 70 -21.05 -18.21 2.21
CA ARG A 70 -20.08 -18.67 1.19
C ARG A 70 -19.67 -17.58 0.20
N ARG A 71 -20.43 -16.49 0.12
CA ARG A 71 -20.15 -15.35 -0.77
C ARG A 71 -19.34 -14.25 -0.08
N ASN A 72 -19.10 -14.39 1.20
CA ASN A 72 -18.39 -13.40 1.99
C ASN A 72 -16.88 -13.65 1.95
N LEU A 73 -16.12 -12.64 2.35
CA LEU A 73 -14.70 -12.80 2.58
C LEU A 73 -14.46 -13.84 3.68
N GLN A 74 -13.71 -14.91 3.41
CA GLN A 74 -13.45 -16.02 4.36
C GLN A 74 -11.96 -16.32 4.56
N SER A 75 -11.07 -15.67 3.82
CA SER A 75 -9.63 -15.97 3.82
C SER A 75 -8.81 -14.69 3.84
N PRO A 76 -7.72 -14.63 4.63
CA PRO A 76 -6.84 -13.47 4.68
C PRO A 76 -5.88 -13.36 3.48
N LEU A 77 -5.75 -14.42 2.67
CA LEU A 77 -4.85 -14.45 1.52
C LEU A 77 -5.56 -13.96 0.26
N ILE A 78 -4.91 -13.07 -0.48
CA ILE A 78 -5.37 -12.59 -1.80
C ILE A 78 -5.05 -13.67 -2.84
N CYS A 79 -6.01 -13.97 -3.73
CA CYS A 79 -5.77 -14.88 -4.84
C CYS A 79 -4.84 -14.25 -5.88
N TYR A 80 -4.11 -15.05 -6.64
CA TYR A 80 -3.32 -14.52 -7.76
C TYR A 80 -4.21 -13.78 -8.76
N GLY A 81 -3.71 -12.63 -9.24
CA GLY A 81 -4.45 -11.72 -10.10
C GLY A 81 -5.59 -10.92 -9.45
N ASP A 82 -5.83 -11.05 -8.14
CA ASP A 82 -7.02 -10.46 -7.49
C ASP A 82 -6.76 -9.17 -6.71
N ALA A 83 -5.54 -8.65 -6.67
CA ALA A 83 -5.25 -7.37 -6.00
C ALA A 83 -5.92 -6.19 -6.72
N ASP A 84 -6.55 -5.29 -5.96
CA ASP A 84 -7.15 -4.06 -6.49
C ASP A 84 -6.14 -2.90 -6.44
N ILE A 85 -5.28 -2.87 -5.42
CA ILE A 85 -4.21 -1.89 -5.28
C ILE A 85 -2.95 -2.47 -4.65
N PHE A 86 -1.82 -2.00 -5.12
CA PHE A 86 -0.50 -2.17 -4.52
C PHE A 86 -0.02 -0.84 -3.96
N ILE A 87 0.31 -0.80 -2.67
CA ILE A 87 1.03 0.32 -2.04
C ILE A 87 2.47 -0.14 -1.79
N CYS A 88 3.39 0.31 -2.63
CA CYS A 88 4.77 -0.14 -2.66
C CYS A 88 5.70 0.92 -2.08
N LEU A 89 6.34 0.60 -0.95
CA LEU A 89 7.29 1.48 -0.28
C LEU A 89 8.72 1.34 -0.85
N GLU A 90 8.96 0.29 -1.62
CA GLU A 90 10.21 -0.01 -2.34
C GLU A 90 9.84 -0.55 -3.74
N PRO A 91 10.41 -0.03 -4.85
CA PRO A 91 10.00 -0.36 -6.22
C PRO A 91 10.10 -1.84 -6.61
N VAL A 92 11.22 -2.51 -6.32
CA VAL A 92 11.47 -3.91 -6.70
C VAL A 92 10.52 -4.87 -5.99
N GLU A 93 10.08 -4.52 -4.79
CA GLU A 93 9.13 -5.36 -4.05
C GLU A 93 7.74 -5.42 -4.71
N ALA A 94 7.38 -4.45 -5.57
CA ALA A 94 6.21 -4.55 -6.45
C ALA A 94 6.33 -5.70 -7.45
N LEU A 95 7.51 -5.87 -8.06
CA LEU A 95 7.79 -6.96 -9.01
C LEU A 95 7.81 -8.32 -8.32
N ARG A 96 8.47 -8.40 -7.15
CA ARG A 96 8.61 -9.66 -6.39
C ARG A 96 7.27 -10.27 -6.05
N ARG A 97 6.22 -9.45 -5.93
CA ARG A 97 4.84 -9.86 -5.61
C ARG A 97 3.83 -9.57 -6.73
N GLY A 98 4.31 -9.30 -7.95
CA GLY A 98 3.46 -8.98 -9.11
C GLY A 98 2.43 -10.06 -9.45
N ILE A 99 2.63 -11.31 -9.03
CA ILE A 99 1.68 -12.42 -9.25
C ILE A 99 0.27 -12.17 -8.69
N PHE A 100 0.11 -11.29 -7.70
CA PHE A 100 -1.22 -10.92 -7.18
C PHE A 100 -1.92 -9.85 -8.03
N ALA A 101 -1.21 -9.19 -8.94
CA ALA A 101 -1.74 -8.14 -9.79
C ALA A 101 -2.36 -8.69 -11.08
N SER A 102 -3.31 -7.92 -11.62
CA SER A 102 -3.87 -8.10 -12.96
C SER A 102 -4.23 -6.73 -13.54
N GLN A 103 -4.89 -6.72 -14.71
CA GLN A 103 -5.24 -5.48 -15.41
C GLN A 103 -6.16 -4.54 -14.61
N LYS A 104 -6.78 -5.00 -13.51
CA LYS A 104 -7.59 -4.16 -12.61
C LYS A 104 -6.78 -3.45 -11.52
N THR A 105 -5.52 -3.85 -11.32
CA THR A 105 -4.69 -3.43 -10.20
C THR A 105 -4.13 -2.03 -10.44
N THR A 106 -4.25 -1.13 -9.47
CA THR A 106 -3.51 0.12 -9.45
C THR A 106 -2.20 -0.07 -8.68
N PHE A 107 -1.08 0.36 -9.24
CA PHE A 107 0.20 0.41 -8.51
C PHE A 107 0.50 1.83 -8.05
N VAL A 108 0.81 1.97 -6.76
CA VAL A 108 1.26 3.20 -6.14
C VAL A 108 2.64 2.96 -5.57
N LEU A 109 3.68 3.52 -6.20
CA LEU A 109 5.08 3.21 -5.89
C LEU A 109 5.85 4.41 -5.37
N ASN A 110 6.58 4.20 -4.28
CA ASN A 110 7.67 5.08 -3.88
C ASN A 110 8.88 4.82 -4.78
N GLU A 111 9.51 5.87 -5.31
CA GLU A 111 10.65 5.75 -6.23
C GLU A 111 11.98 5.42 -5.55
N HIS A 112 12.05 5.56 -4.21
CA HIS A 112 13.28 5.32 -3.48
C HIS A 112 13.61 3.83 -3.39
N ASP A 113 14.78 3.48 -3.90
CA ASP A 113 15.36 2.14 -3.85
C ASP A 113 16.08 1.90 -2.52
N ILE A 114 16.06 0.64 -2.08
CA ILE A 114 16.89 0.16 -0.97
C ILE A 114 17.69 -1.03 -1.49
N PRO A 115 18.94 -0.79 -1.95
CA PRO A 115 19.79 -1.84 -2.50
C PRO A 115 20.03 -2.95 -1.47
N GLY A 116 19.79 -4.20 -1.87
CA GLY A 116 20.08 -5.37 -1.04
C GLY A 116 21.57 -5.73 -1.01
N VAL A 117 21.94 -6.71 -0.17
CA VAL A 117 23.32 -7.17 0.02
C VAL A 117 24.10 -7.48 -1.27
N MET A 118 23.47 -8.11 -2.27
CA MET A 118 24.16 -8.46 -3.53
C MET A 118 24.49 -7.22 -4.36
N ILE A 119 23.65 -6.19 -4.28
CA ILE A 119 23.84 -4.94 -5.01
C ILE A 119 24.86 -4.06 -4.29
N THR A 120 24.80 -3.98 -2.96
CA THR A 120 25.80 -3.24 -2.16
C THR A 120 27.19 -3.88 -2.18
N ALA A 121 27.27 -5.18 -2.50
CA ALA A 121 28.52 -5.90 -2.73
C ALA A 121 29.03 -5.84 -4.19
N ASP A 122 28.39 -5.03 -5.06
CA ASP A 122 28.70 -4.92 -6.49
C ASP A 122 28.64 -6.26 -7.28
N LEU A 123 27.86 -7.22 -6.78
CA LEU A 123 27.66 -8.53 -7.42
C LEU A 123 26.45 -8.55 -8.36
N GLU A 124 25.49 -7.65 -8.15
CA GLU A 124 24.30 -7.45 -8.97
C GLU A 124 24.00 -5.96 -9.15
N ALA A 125 23.22 -5.60 -10.16
CA ALA A 125 22.76 -4.23 -10.39
C ALA A 125 21.29 -4.08 -9.99
N TYR A 126 20.96 -2.98 -9.28
CA TYR A 126 19.56 -2.63 -9.05
C TYR A 126 18.90 -2.26 -10.40
N PRO A 127 17.72 -2.84 -10.74
CA PRO A 127 17.04 -2.50 -11.98
C PRO A 127 16.58 -1.04 -11.95
N PRO A 128 16.81 -0.26 -13.01
CA PRO A 128 16.39 1.14 -13.02
C PRO A 128 14.85 1.24 -12.99
N LEU A 129 14.33 2.32 -12.41
CA LEU A 129 12.89 2.49 -12.16
C LEU A 129 12.04 2.37 -13.44
N ASP A 130 12.52 2.88 -14.56
CA ASP A 130 11.87 2.78 -15.87
C ASP A 130 11.67 1.32 -16.31
N LYS A 131 12.68 0.47 -16.10
CA LYS A 131 12.59 -0.97 -16.35
C LYS A 131 11.63 -1.67 -15.40
N ILE A 132 11.59 -1.25 -14.13
CA ILE A 132 10.61 -1.77 -13.17
C ILE A 132 9.19 -1.45 -13.64
N VAL A 133 8.93 -0.19 -14.01
CA VAL A 133 7.64 0.25 -14.52
C VAL A 133 7.29 -0.45 -15.85
N GLU A 134 8.25 -0.67 -16.75
CA GLU A 134 8.06 -1.43 -17.98
C GLU A 134 7.53 -2.85 -17.71
N ILE A 135 8.16 -3.58 -16.78
CA ILE A 135 7.71 -4.93 -16.41
C ILE A 135 6.34 -4.88 -15.72
N LEU A 136 6.09 -3.91 -14.84
CA LEU A 136 4.79 -3.77 -14.19
C LEU A 136 3.64 -3.53 -15.18
N LYS A 137 3.91 -2.89 -16.32
CA LYS A 137 2.91 -2.69 -17.40
C LYS A 137 2.39 -3.97 -18.00
N GLU A 138 3.13 -5.08 -17.88
CA GLU A 138 2.63 -6.40 -18.29
C GLU A 138 1.44 -6.86 -17.41
N TYR A 139 1.37 -6.40 -16.16
CA TYR A 139 0.28 -6.68 -15.23
C TYR A 139 -0.85 -5.67 -15.33
N SER A 140 -0.55 -4.36 -15.33
CA SER A 140 -1.53 -3.28 -15.38
C SER A 140 -0.95 -1.99 -15.95
N ASN A 141 -1.75 -1.23 -16.67
CA ASN A 141 -1.35 0.10 -17.17
C ASN A 141 -1.53 1.23 -16.12
N ASP A 142 -2.20 0.95 -15.00
CA ASP A 142 -2.52 1.93 -13.98
C ASP A 142 -1.42 1.98 -12.91
N ILE A 143 -0.36 2.74 -13.20
CA ILE A 143 0.88 2.80 -12.41
C ILE A 143 1.22 4.26 -12.11
N HIS A 144 1.36 4.58 -10.82
CA HIS A 144 1.71 5.90 -10.32
C HIS A 144 2.94 5.83 -9.44
N THR A 145 3.98 6.57 -9.80
CA THR A 145 5.22 6.68 -9.01
C THR A 145 5.30 8.05 -8.34
N ILE A 146 5.99 8.12 -7.22
CA ILE A 146 6.36 9.38 -6.57
C ILE A 146 7.59 9.17 -5.69
N ASN A 147 8.50 10.15 -5.62
CA ASN A 147 9.60 10.11 -4.67
C ASN A 147 9.15 10.55 -3.26
N ALA A 148 8.34 9.71 -2.61
CA ALA A 148 7.79 9.99 -1.29
C ALA A 148 8.90 10.18 -0.24
N THR A 149 9.98 9.42 -0.31
CA THR A 149 11.14 9.57 0.59
C THR A 149 11.71 10.99 0.53
N LYS A 150 12.01 11.50 -0.67
CA LYS A 150 12.55 12.86 -0.83
C LYS A 150 11.57 13.92 -0.34
N ILE A 151 10.28 13.76 -0.62
CA ILE A 151 9.23 14.69 -0.16
C ILE A 151 9.16 14.71 1.37
N CYS A 152 9.15 13.55 2.02
CA CYS A 152 9.12 13.45 3.47
C CYS A 152 10.39 14.01 4.13
N LEU A 153 11.58 13.77 3.57
CA LEU A 153 12.82 14.39 4.07
C LEU A 153 12.75 15.92 4.02
N ASN A 154 12.26 16.48 2.92
CA ASN A 154 12.20 17.93 2.76
C ASN A 154 11.17 18.61 3.67
N ASN A 155 10.05 17.94 3.96
CA ASN A 155 8.94 18.53 4.74
C ASN A 155 9.00 18.20 6.24
N PHE A 156 9.56 17.05 6.60
CA PHE A 156 9.53 16.50 7.97
C PHE A 156 10.92 16.18 8.53
N ASN A 157 11.98 16.31 7.71
CA ASN A 157 13.34 15.90 8.06
C ASN A 157 13.42 14.43 8.55
N SER A 158 12.56 13.57 7.98
CA SER A 158 12.42 12.17 8.43
C SER A 158 11.79 11.28 7.35
N ASN A 159 12.29 10.05 7.24
CA ASN A 159 11.70 9.00 6.39
C ASN A 159 10.60 8.19 7.09
N LEU A 160 10.37 8.42 8.39
CA LEU A 160 9.39 7.66 9.18
C LEU A 160 7.96 7.86 8.69
N MET A 161 7.69 8.98 8.01
CA MET A 161 6.36 9.37 7.53
C MET A 161 6.03 8.81 6.13
N VAL A 162 6.98 8.16 5.45
CA VAL A 162 6.81 7.72 4.06
C VAL A 162 5.63 6.77 3.91
N ASN A 163 5.42 5.85 4.84
CA ASN A 163 4.30 4.91 4.78
C ASN A 163 2.93 5.61 4.86
N ILE A 164 2.79 6.62 5.72
CA ILE A 164 1.54 7.40 5.87
C ILE A 164 1.35 8.35 4.69
N PHE A 165 2.44 8.95 4.19
CA PHE A 165 2.39 9.70 2.94
C PHE A 165 1.91 8.84 1.78
N MET A 166 2.46 7.63 1.63
CA MET A 166 2.09 6.69 0.57
C MET A 166 0.64 6.22 0.69
N LEU A 167 0.10 6.08 1.90
CA LEU A 167 -1.34 5.90 2.09
C LEU A 167 -2.14 7.08 1.56
N GLY A 168 -1.73 8.29 1.93
CA GLY A 168 -2.38 9.52 1.48
C GLY A 168 -2.40 9.60 -0.04
N TYR A 169 -1.26 9.31 -0.68
CA TYR A 169 -1.10 9.27 -2.13
C TYR A 169 -1.94 8.18 -2.82
N ALA A 170 -2.24 7.09 -2.11
CA ALA A 170 -3.10 6.03 -2.61
C ALA A 170 -4.61 6.33 -2.50
N ILE A 171 -5.05 7.21 -1.60
CA ILE A 171 -6.49 7.50 -1.38
C ILE A 171 -7.18 8.05 -2.66
N PRO A 172 -6.62 9.04 -3.37
CA PRO A 172 -7.24 9.60 -4.58
C PRO A 172 -7.41 8.61 -5.74
N THR A 173 -6.73 7.46 -5.74
CA THR A 173 -6.93 6.38 -6.73
C THR A 173 -8.37 5.82 -6.73
N GLY A 174 -9.10 6.00 -5.62
CA GLY A 174 -10.43 5.42 -5.44
C GLY A 174 -10.44 3.91 -5.18
N LYS A 175 -9.27 3.26 -5.05
CA LYS A 175 -9.14 1.83 -4.73
C LYS A 175 -9.22 1.50 -3.24
N LEU A 176 -9.40 2.50 -2.39
CA LEU A 176 -9.66 2.37 -0.95
C LEU A 176 -11.10 2.84 -0.61
N PRO A 177 -12.15 2.27 -1.22
CA PRO A 177 -13.52 2.76 -1.04
C PRO A 177 -14.04 2.49 0.37
N PHE A 178 -15.08 3.23 0.74
CA PHE A 178 -15.84 3.12 1.99
C PHE A 178 -15.11 3.61 3.25
N ILE A 179 -13.86 4.07 3.13
CA ILE A 179 -13.06 4.59 4.23
C ILE A 179 -12.76 6.07 3.95
N ASN A 180 -13.41 6.97 4.66
CA ASN A 180 -13.12 8.40 4.57
C ASN A 180 -11.82 8.77 5.31
N VAL A 181 -11.23 9.92 4.95
CA VAL A 181 -9.97 10.44 5.50
C VAL A 181 -10.00 10.53 7.03
N GLU A 182 -11.13 10.94 7.60
CA GLU A 182 -11.32 11.11 9.04
C GLU A 182 -11.12 9.80 9.81
N HIS A 183 -11.49 8.65 9.24
CA HIS A 183 -11.25 7.35 9.87
C HIS A 183 -9.75 7.06 9.99
N TYR A 184 -8.95 7.41 8.97
CA TYR A 184 -7.50 7.26 9.05
C TYR A 184 -6.92 8.20 10.10
N GLU A 185 -7.38 9.46 10.16
CA GLU A 185 -6.94 10.41 11.18
C GLU A 185 -7.24 9.94 12.60
N GLU A 186 -8.43 9.39 12.84
CA GLU A 186 -8.80 8.81 14.14
C GLU A 186 -7.84 7.70 14.55
N VAL A 187 -7.55 6.76 13.64
CA VAL A 187 -6.59 5.68 13.93
C VAL A 187 -5.19 6.22 14.18
N ILE A 188 -4.75 7.22 13.41
CA ILE A 188 -3.44 7.86 13.61
C ILE A 188 -3.35 8.45 15.02
N LYS A 189 -4.39 9.17 15.47
CA LYS A 189 -4.46 9.78 16.81
C LYS A 189 -4.42 8.73 17.92
N GLU A 190 -5.05 7.58 17.72
CA GLU A 190 -5.14 6.51 18.72
C GLU A 190 -3.89 5.64 18.79
N TRP A 191 -3.24 5.34 17.65
CA TRP A 191 -2.26 4.26 17.55
C TRP A 191 -0.82 4.70 17.24
N LEU A 192 -0.63 5.87 16.64
CA LEU A 192 0.71 6.31 16.23
C LEU A 192 1.28 7.35 17.19
N ARG A 193 2.60 7.32 17.34
CA ARG A 193 3.34 8.40 18.00
C ARG A 193 3.35 9.62 17.09
N ASP A 194 3.38 10.81 17.69
CA ASP A 194 3.40 12.08 16.97
C ASP A 194 2.27 12.18 15.92
N PRO A 195 1.00 12.10 16.35
CA PRO A 195 -0.14 12.03 15.42
C PRO A 195 -0.22 13.25 14.50
N ASP A 196 0.17 14.44 14.97
CA ASP A 196 0.12 15.67 14.18
C ASP A 196 1.00 15.61 12.92
N ILE A 197 2.21 15.05 13.03
CA ILE A 197 3.12 14.96 11.87
C ILE A 197 2.68 13.85 10.91
N ASN A 198 2.12 12.75 11.43
CA ASN A 198 1.55 11.68 10.60
C ASN A 198 0.31 12.18 9.84
N ILE A 199 -0.58 12.95 10.48
CA ILE A 199 -1.75 13.55 9.81
C ILE A 199 -1.28 14.53 8.72
N LYS A 200 -0.28 15.37 8.99
CA LYS A 200 0.31 16.23 7.95
C LYS A 200 0.87 15.44 6.79
N ALA A 201 1.56 14.32 7.04
CA ALA A 201 2.06 13.44 6.00
C ALA A 201 0.94 12.79 5.17
N LEU A 202 -0.14 12.35 5.83
CA LEU A 202 -1.33 11.81 5.17
C LEU A 202 -1.92 12.84 4.19
N HIS A 203 -2.16 14.07 4.67
CA HIS A 203 -2.73 15.15 3.85
C HIS A 203 -1.82 15.58 2.71
N LEU A 204 -0.50 15.66 2.95
CA LEU A 204 0.46 15.96 1.90
C LEU A 204 0.46 14.87 0.81
N GLY A 205 0.35 13.60 1.20
CA GLY A 205 0.19 12.50 0.26
C GLY A 205 -1.09 12.63 -0.57
N ILE A 206 -2.22 12.96 0.07
CA ILE A 206 -3.51 13.20 -0.62
C ILE A 206 -3.40 14.36 -1.62
N GLU A 207 -2.75 15.45 -1.23
CA GLU A 207 -2.55 16.61 -2.09
C GLU A 207 -1.75 16.25 -3.34
N GLU A 208 -0.63 15.54 -3.19
CA GLU A 208 0.17 15.04 -4.31
C GLU A 208 -0.60 14.04 -5.17
N GLY A 209 -1.41 13.16 -4.56
CA GLY A 209 -2.23 12.19 -5.28
C GLY A 209 -3.28 12.88 -6.15
N ASN A 210 -3.94 13.92 -5.65
CA ASN A 210 -4.92 14.69 -6.42
C ASN A 210 -4.33 15.42 -7.64
N LYS A 211 -3.01 15.59 -7.72
CA LYS A 211 -2.33 16.16 -8.90
C LYS A 211 -2.18 15.14 -10.03
N VAL A 212 -2.39 13.85 -9.74
CA VAL A 212 -2.29 12.75 -10.70
C VAL A 212 -3.64 12.55 -11.39
N ASN A 213 -3.60 12.34 -12.71
CA ASN A 213 -4.78 11.92 -13.47
C ASN A 213 -4.93 10.40 -13.37
N TYR A 214 -5.81 9.94 -12.49
CA TYR A 214 -6.25 8.54 -12.43
C TYR A 214 -7.25 8.29 -13.58
N ILE A 215 -6.99 7.29 -14.44
CA ILE A 215 -7.80 6.99 -15.63
C ILE A 215 -8.72 5.80 -15.38
#